data_AF-A0A1P8WGR9-F1
#
_entry.id   AF-A0A1P8WGR9-F1
#
_cell.length_a   1.000
_cell.length_b   1.000
_cell.length_c   1.000
_cell.angle_alpha   90.00
_cell.angle_beta   90.00
_cell.angle_gamma   90.00
#
_symmetry.space_group_name_H-M   'P 1'
#
loop_
_entity.id
_entity.type
_entity.pdbx_description
1 polymer ?
#
loop_
_entity_poly.entity_id
_entity_poly.type
_entity_poly.pdbx_seq_one_letter_code
_entity_poly.pdbx_strand_id
1 'polypeptide(L)' 'MPQPRTKPTTQLDLFEVSPPRPRWSDLPSETREEATRYLAELVRHHAENLNSGKESEDE' A
#
# COMPACT_ATOMS: atom_id res chain seq x y z
N MET A 1 -54.76 21.68 -14.05
CA MET A 1 -54.10 20.37 -13.98
C MET A 1 -52.60 20.60 -13.74
N PRO A 2 -52.02 20.19 -12.60
CA PRO A 2 -50.57 20.31 -12.42
C PRO A 2 -49.85 19.14 -13.12
N GLN A 3 -48.85 19.44 -13.93
CA GLN A 3 -47.98 18.48 -14.62
C GLN A 3 -47.02 17.79 -13.61
N PRO A 4 -46.70 16.49 -13.77
CA PRO A 4 -45.77 15.81 -12.89
C PRO A 4 -44.32 16.23 -13.18
N ARG A 5 -43.58 16.58 -12.12
CA ARG A 5 -42.14 16.88 -12.14
C ARG A 5 -41.36 15.68 -12.68
N THR A 6 -40.75 15.83 -13.86
CA THR A 6 -39.68 14.94 -14.31
C THR A 6 -38.39 15.32 -13.57
N LYS A 7 -37.99 14.51 -12.60
CA LYS A 7 -36.66 14.62 -11.97
C LYS A 7 -35.63 14.30 -13.07
N PRO A 8 -34.61 15.15 -13.31
CA PRO A 8 -33.56 14.79 -14.24
C PRO A 8 -32.71 13.69 -13.61
N THR A 9 -32.66 12.58 -14.34
CA THR A 9 -31.62 11.54 -14.39
C THR A 9 -30.46 11.73 -13.41
N THR A 10 -30.40 10.85 -12.42
CA THR A 10 -29.20 10.60 -11.60
C THR A 10 -28.05 10.26 -12.55
N GLN A 11 -27.17 11.23 -12.78
CA GLN A 11 -25.92 11.04 -13.50
C GLN A 11 -25.08 10.04 -12.69
N LEU A 12 -25.00 8.79 -13.17
CA LEU A 12 -24.07 7.79 -12.66
C LEU A 12 -22.67 8.29 -12.98
N ASP A 13 -21.98 8.79 -11.96
CA ASP A 13 -20.56 9.10 -12.05
C ASP A 13 -19.80 7.77 -12.15
N LEU A 14 -19.47 7.38 -13.39
CA LEU A 14 -18.78 6.13 -13.71
C LEU A 14 -17.33 6.09 -13.19
N PHE A 15 -16.85 7.21 -12.64
CA PHE A 15 -15.59 7.30 -11.94
C PHE A 15 -15.86 7.27 -10.44
N GLU A 16 -16.40 6.13 -9.96
CA GLU A 16 -16.48 5.90 -8.52
C GLU A 16 -15.10 6.15 -7.91
N VAL A 17 -15.10 7.05 -6.93
CA VAL A 17 -13.92 7.50 -6.19
C VAL A 17 -13.16 6.26 -5.74
N SER A 18 -11.91 6.12 -6.21
CA SER A 18 -11.06 4.97 -5.84
C SER A 18 -11.15 4.77 -4.32
N PRO A 19 -11.44 3.55 -3.84
CA PRO A 19 -11.58 3.33 -2.42
C PRO A 19 -10.29 3.80 -1.73
N PRO A 20 -10.40 4.47 -0.58
CA PRO A 20 -9.24 4.98 0.11
C PRO A 20 -8.27 3.82 0.35
N ARG A 21 -7.01 4.02 -0.06
CA ARG A 21 -5.99 2.99 0.16
C ARG A 21 -5.90 2.71 1.67
N PRO A 22 -5.88 1.42 2.07
CA PRO A 22 -5.78 1.07 3.48
C PRO A 22 -4.50 1.66 4.05
N ARG A 23 -4.61 2.28 5.22
CA ARG A 23 -3.43 2.80 5.93
C ARG A 23 -2.76 1.66 6.65
N TRP A 24 -1.47 1.82 6.92
CA TRP A 24 -0.72 0.85 7.73
C TRP A 24 -1.40 0.56 9.07
N SER A 25 -1.95 1.59 9.73
CA SER A 25 -2.70 1.48 10.99
C SER A 25 -3.93 0.58 10.92
N ASP A 26 -4.48 0.40 9.73
CA ASP A 26 -5.74 -0.31 9.52
C ASP A 26 -5.51 -1.82 9.36
N LEU A 27 -4.23 -2.23 9.25
CA LEU A 27 -3.85 -3.64 9.14
C LEU A 27 -3.87 -4.34 10.53
N PRO A 28 -4.24 -5.63 10.58
CA PRO A 28 -4.13 -6.44 11.79
C PRO A 28 -2.72 -6.39 12.38
N SER A 29 -2.61 -6.47 13.71
CA SER A 29 -1.31 -6.47 14.39
C SER A 29 -0.38 -7.57 13.88
N GLU A 30 -0.91 -8.77 13.69
CA GLU A 30 -0.18 -9.93 13.17
C GLU A 30 0.46 -9.64 11.81
N THR A 31 -0.31 -9.07 10.87
CA THR A 31 0.19 -8.67 9.54
C THR A 31 1.29 -7.61 9.65
N ARG A 32 1.13 -6.63 10.55
CA ARG A 32 2.15 -5.59 10.77
C ARG A 32 3.44 -6.15 11.36
N GLU A 33 3.32 -7.05 12.32
CA GLU A 33 4.47 -7.72 12.96
C GLU A 33 5.21 -8.62 11.98
N GLU A 34 4.50 -9.39 11.17
CA GLU A 34 5.09 -10.23 10.13
C GLU A 34 5.81 -9.39 9.07
N ALA A 35 5.18 -8.35 8.53
CA ALA A 35 5.81 -7.46 7.57
C ALA A 35 7.03 -6.72 8.17
N THR A 36 6.98 -6.34 9.45
CA THR A 36 8.14 -5.74 10.15
C THR A 36 9.30 -6.73 10.25
N ARG A 37 9.02 -8.01 10.55
CA ARG A 37 10.05 -9.06 10.57
C ARG A 37 10.72 -9.21 9.21
N TYR A 38 9.94 -9.32 8.13
CA TYR A 38 10.49 -9.43 6.78
C TYR A 38 11.36 -8.24 6.39
N LEU A 39 10.95 -7.01 6.74
CA LEU A 39 11.75 -5.83 6.50
C LEU A 39 13.09 -5.88 7.26
N ALA A 40 13.07 -6.31 8.52
CA ALA A 40 14.29 -6.46 9.31
C ALA A 40 15.24 -7.52 8.70
N GLU A 41 14.70 -8.64 8.20
CA GLU A 41 15.48 -9.66 7.51
C GLU A 41 16.13 -9.13 6.23
N LEU A 42 15.36 -8.40 5.43
CA LEU A 42 15.85 -7.80 4.19
C LEU A 42 16.98 -6.80 4.46
N VAL A 43 16.83 -5.95 5.48
CA VAL A 43 17.85 -4.97 5.88
C VAL A 43 19.13 -5.68 6.34
N ARG A 44 19.02 -6.74 7.15
CA ARG A 44 20.18 -7.51 7.61
C ARG A 44 20.92 -8.16 6.45
N HIS A 45 20.19 -8.85 5.57
CA HIS A 45 20.79 -9.50 4.40
C HIS A 45 21.47 -8.48 3.47
N HIS A 46 20.86 -7.31 3.29
CA HIS A 46 21.49 -6.24 2.52
C HIS A 46 22.78 -5.73 3.18
N ALA A 47 22.79 -5.55 4.51
CA ALA A 47 23.98 -5.13 5.25
C ALA A 47 25.11 -6.16 5.16
N GLU A 48 24.79 -7.45 5.26
CA GLU A 48 25.75 -8.55 5.08
C GLU A 48 26.35 -8.52 3.67
N ASN A 49 25.54 -8.41 2.62
CA ASN A 49 26.01 -8.31 1.24
C ASN A 49 26.91 -7.08 1.01
N LEU A 50 26.58 -5.94 1.61
CA LEU A 50 27.41 -4.73 1.53
C LEU A 50 28.74 -4.87 2.27
N ASN A 51 28.84 -5.78 3.23
CA ASN A 51 30.07 -6.05 3.96
C ASN A 51 30.92 -7.09 3.23
N SER A 52 30.31 -8.14 2.70
CA SER A 52 30.99 -9.16 1.89
C SER A 52 31.50 -8.64 0.55
N GLY A 53 30.88 -7.59 -0.01
CA GLY A 53 31.38 -6.93 -1.23
C GLY A 53 32.61 -6.04 -1.03
N LYS A 54 32.97 -5.69 0.21
CA LYS A 54 34.16 -4.87 0.50
C LYS A 54 35.46 -5.67 0.61
N GLU A 55 35.39 -6.99 0.70
CA GLU A 55 36.58 -7.86 0.77
C GLU A 55 37.19 -8.16 -0.62
N SER A 56 36.61 -7.64 -1.71
CA SER A 56 37.06 -7.92 -3.09
C SER A 56 37.83 -6.78 -3.78
N GLU A 57 38.11 -5.67 -3.10
CA GLU A 57 38.80 -4.49 -3.68
C GLU A 57 40.24 -4.30 -3.18
N ASP A 58 40.76 -5.17 -2.33
CA ASP A 58 42.11 -5.10 -1.74
C ASP A 58 43.02 -6.31 -2.10
N GLU A 59 42.96 -6.82 -3.33
CA GLU A 59 43.96 -7.78 -3.87
C GLU A 59 44.68 -7.24 -5.12
#